data_AF-A0A3B8L4G2-F1
#
_entry.id   AF-A0A3B8L4G2-F1
#
_cell.length_a   1.000
_cell.length_b   1.000
_cell.length_c   1.000
_cell.angle_alpha   90.00
_cell.angle_beta   90.00
_cell.angle_gamma   90.00
#
_symmetry.space_group_name_H-M   'P 1'
#
loop_
_entity.id
_entity.type
_entity.pdbx_description
1 polymer ?
#
loop_
_entity_poly.entity_id
_entity_poly.type
_entity_poly.pdbx_seq_one_letter_code
_entity_poly.pdbx_strand_id
1 'polypeptide(L)'
;MQPGLWAWQRNLVRKAPKNTIVLLGSSRMAFGFDQDEWVRCGGHSRPFMLAWPGGCPRPHLHDLATDDSFRGTVLVGVAPDLFFCGPDQKYPMRVKHQVSLARNWGPADEIEQRIRFIIEPWLSVLLKGETSLLARLRYSFQLPQRDGQLPAMRPRMFARCDRHGRMRMVEGFEKRPDDMMAVRRWLQSWEPQMGFYPTPDPESIVNSVVKDVEAIRQRGGKVIFVRYPSTGYMRDQERKTRPRSEYWDRLIADTGCPSVHFEDHDELSNFDCPEWSHLTQSDAIKFTHRLYAIINSDP
;
A
#
# COMPACT_ATOMS: atom_id res chain seq x y z
N MET A 1 -1.29 -4.19 -9.23
CA MET A 1 -0.48 -5.27 -8.64
C MET A 1 -1.22 -6.60 -8.77
N GLN A 2 -0.51 -7.70 -9.00
CA GLN A 2 -1.09 -9.04 -9.14
C GLN A 2 -0.78 -9.91 -7.92
N PRO A 3 -1.70 -10.80 -7.47
CA PRO A 3 -1.45 -11.65 -6.30
C PRO A 3 -0.18 -12.50 -6.43
N GLY A 4 0.11 -13.04 -7.62
CA GLY A 4 1.33 -13.80 -7.89
C GLY A 4 2.62 -13.00 -7.68
N LEU A 5 2.63 -11.72 -8.04
CA LEU A 5 3.77 -10.84 -7.78
C LEU A 5 4.00 -10.66 -6.26
N TRP A 6 2.92 -10.47 -5.49
CA TRP A 6 3.04 -10.37 -4.03
C TRP A 6 3.59 -11.67 -3.43
N ALA A 7 3.04 -12.82 -3.84
CA ALA A 7 3.45 -14.13 -3.34
C ALA A 7 4.90 -14.45 -3.72
N TRP A 8 5.33 -14.06 -4.91
CA TRP A 8 6.73 -14.12 -5.34
C TRP A 8 7.64 -13.29 -4.44
N GLN A 9 7.32 -12.01 -4.22
CA GLN A 9 8.10 -11.13 -3.32
C GLN A 9 8.16 -11.71 -1.91
N ARG A 10 7.05 -12.25 -1.38
CA ARG A 10 7.01 -12.88 -0.06
C ARG A 10 7.90 -14.12 0.02
N ASN A 11 7.97 -14.93 -1.03
CA ASN A 11 8.88 -16.08 -1.10
C ASN A 11 10.34 -15.66 -1.22
N LEU A 12 10.65 -14.53 -1.85
CA LEU A 12 12.00 -13.95 -1.82
C LEU A 12 12.38 -13.49 -0.41
N VAL A 13 11.46 -12.89 0.35
CA VAL A 13 11.69 -12.51 1.76
C VAL A 13 12.11 -13.72 2.62
N ARG A 14 11.52 -14.91 2.41
CA ARG A 14 11.90 -16.14 3.13
C ARG A 14 13.34 -16.57 2.88
N LYS A 15 13.89 -16.22 1.72
CA LYS A 15 15.26 -16.54 1.28
C LYS A 15 16.24 -15.39 1.53
N ALA A 16 15.75 -14.23 2.00
CA ALA A 16 16.55 -13.04 2.15
C ALA A 16 17.38 -13.07 3.45
N PRO A 17 18.47 -12.28 3.53
CA PRO A 17 19.23 -12.11 4.76
C PRO A 17 18.36 -11.62 5.93
N LYS A 18 18.76 -11.98 7.15
CA LYS A 18 17.99 -11.65 8.37
C LYS A 18 17.80 -10.16 8.63
N ASN A 19 18.64 -9.29 8.06
CA ASN A 19 18.55 -7.83 8.18
C ASN A 19 17.71 -7.17 7.06
N THR A 20 16.95 -7.94 6.27
CA THR A 20 16.12 -7.39 5.20
C THR A 20 15.03 -6.45 5.74
N ILE A 21 14.69 -5.44 4.93
CA ILE A 21 13.56 -4.55 5.18
C ILE A 21 12.35 -5.01 4.35
N VAL A 22 11.17 -5.08 4.97
CA VAL A 22 9.89 -5.41 4.34
C VAL A 22 8.93 -4.23 4.51
N LEU A 23 8.29 -3.83 3.42
CA LEU A 23 7.33 -2.74 3.39
C LEU A 23 5.92 -3.32 3.34
N LEU A 24 5.16 -3.15 4.42
CA LEU A 24 3.73 -3.46 4.49
C LEU A 24 2.92 -2.18 4.38
N GLY A 25 1.70 -2.27 3.86
CA GLY A 25 0.80 -1.13 3.84
C GLY A 25 -0.26 -1.23 2.77
N SER A 26 -1.02 -0.15 2.64
CA SER A 26 -1.99 0.02 1.56
C SER A 26 -1.35 0.74 0.36
N SER A 27 -2.17 1.40 -0.46
CA SER A 27 -1.69 2.17 -1.62
C SER A 27 -0.71 3.28 -1.25
N ARG A 28 -0.85 3.94 -0.10
CA ARG A 28 0.06 5.05 0.27
C ARG A 28 1.51 4.61 0.46
N MET A 29 1.75 3.43 1.02
CA MET A 29 3.09 2.82 1.07
C MET A 29 3.57 2.47 -0.35
N ALA A 30 2.72 1.81 -1.14
CA ALA A 30 3.10 1.35 -2.48
C ALA A 30 3.44 2.50 -3.44
N PHE A 31 2.82 3.67 -3.29
CA PHE A 31 3.07 4.88 -4.10
C PHE A 31 4.14 5.78 -3.48
N GLY A 32 4.12 5.95 -2.16
CA GLY A 32 4.92 6.94 -1.44
C GLY A 32 6.34 6.50 -1.11
N PHE A 33 6.64 5.19 -1.13
CA PHE A 33 7.98 4.68 -0.86
C PHE A 33 8.74 4.35 -2.16
N ASP A 34 9.91 4.94 -2.32
CA ASP A 34 10.83 4.71 -3.41
C ASP A 34 11.96 3.76 -2.98
N GLN A 35 11.85 2.50 -3.38
CA GLN A 35 12.86 1.47 -3.09
C GLN A 35 14.26 1.79 -3.66
N ASP A 36 14.34 2.53 -4.77
CA ASP A 36 15.62 2.95 -5.37
C ASP A 36 16.24 4.09 -4.58
N GLU A 37 15.43 5.09 -4.22
CA GLU A 37 15.89 6.23 -3.42
C GLU A 37 16.35 5.80 -2.02
N TRP A 38 15.65 4.85 -1.39
CA TRP A 38 16.09 4.27 -0.12
C TRP A 38 17.51 3.72 -0.20
N VAL A 39 17.84 3.02 -1.29
CA VAL A 39 19.20 2.49 -1.51
C VAL A 39 20.18 3.63 -1.75
N ARG A 40 19.81 4.65 -2.54
CA ARG A 40 20.66 5.84 -2.78
C ARG A 40 20.99 6.61 -1.51
N CYS A 41 20.06 6.68 -0.56
CA CYS A 41 20.28 7.37 0.71
C CYS A 41 21.24 6.65 1.65
N GLY A 42 21.60 5.38 1.37
CA GLY A 42 22.47 4.56 2.23
C GLY A 42 21.78 3.31 2.77
N GLY A 43 20.57 2.98 2.31
CA GLY A 43 19.94 1.70 2.60
C GLY A 43 20.74 0.55 1.99
N HIS A 44 21.35 -0.28 2.84
CA HIS A 44 22.22 -1.40 2.43
C HIS A 44 21.61 -2.33 1.37
N SER A 45 20.31 -2.57 1.41
CA SER A 45 19.61 -3.42 0.45
C SER A 45 18.24 -2.83 0.07
N ARG A 46 17.78 -3.17 -1.13
CA ARG A 46 16.45 -2.79 -1.61
C ARG A 46 15.39 -3.44 -0.71
N PRO A 47 14.48 -2.67 -0.09
CA PRO A 47 13.38 -3.26 0.68
C PRO A 47 12.44 -4.09 -0.19
N PHE A 48 11.79 -5.11 0.37
CA PHE A 48 10.76 -5.89 -0.32
C PHE A 48 9.38 -5.24 -0.17
N MET A 49 8.74 -4.87 -1.28
CA MET A 49 7.39 -4.29 -1.26
C MET A 49 6.34 -5.39 -1.18
N LEU A 50 5.65 -5.45 -0.04
CA LEU A 50 4.48 -6.29 0.18
C LEU A 50 3.22 -5.45 0.48
N ALA A 51 3.28 -4.12 0.28
CA ALA A 51 2.11 -3.27 0.35
C ALA A 51 1.12 -3.56 -0.79
N TRP A 52 -0.18 -3.51 -0.48
CA TRP A 52 -1.23 -3.80 -1.45
C TRP A 52 -2.23 -2.65 -1.59
N PRO A 53 -2.40 -2.05 -2.77
CA PRO A 53 -3.34 -0.96 -2.99
C PRO A 53 -4.78 -1.31 -2.57
N GLY A 54 -5.36 -0.51 -1.67
CA GLY A 54 -6.69 -0.74 -1.12
C GLY A 54 -6.82 -1.99 -0.24
N GLY A 55 -5.71 -2.54 0.26
CA GLY A 55 -5.68 -3.67 1.18
C GLY A 55 -5.34 -3.27 2.61
N CYS A 56 -5.80 -4.05 3.58
CA CYS A 56 -5.38 -3.94 4.98
C CYS A 56 -4.02 -4.61 5.16
N PRO A 57 -3.01 -3.97 5.80
CA PRO A 57 -1.71 -4.60 6.00
C PRO A 57 -1.66 -5.62 7.15
N ARG A 58 -2.67 -5.65 8.04
CA ARG A 58 -2.65 -6.51 9.24
C ARG A 58 -2.53 -8.01 8.92
N PRO A 59 -3.25 -8.58 7.92
CA PRO A 59 -3.03 -9.97 7.53
C PRO A 59 -1.62 -10.28 7.04
N HIS A 60 -0.93 -9.31 6.42
CA HIS A 60 0.48 -9.47 6.01
C HIS A 60 1.42 -9.37 7.20
N LEU A 61 1.14 -8.47 8.15
CA LEU A 61 1.88 -8.37 9.40
C LEU A 61 1.77 -9.66 10.20
N HIS A 62 0.56 -10.19 10.35
CA HIS A 62 0.29 -11.46 10.99
C HIS A 62 1.04 -12.62 10.30
N ASP A 63 1.08 -12.66 8.96
CA ASP A 63 1.86 -13.68 8.25
C ASP A 63 3.36 -13.63 8.59
N LEU A 64 3.96 -12.43 8.70
CA LEU A 64 5.35 -12.28 9.17
C LEU A 64 5.50 -12.61 10.66
N ALA A 65 4.49 -12.30 11.47
CA ALA A 65 4.48 -12.59 12.90
C ALA A 65 4.41 -14.10 13.18
N THR A 66 3.77 -14.87 12.29
CA THR A 66 3.71 -16.35 12.34
C THR A 66 4.85 -17.06 11.59
N ASP A 67 5.76 -16.31 10.96
CA ASP A 67 6.94 -16.86 10.31
C ASP A 67 8.13 -16.88 11.28
N ASP A 68 8.39 -18.04 11.88
CA ASP A 68 9.46 -18.23 12.87
C ASP A 68 10.86 -18.00 12.32
N SER A 69 11.03 -17.89 11.00
CA SER A 69 12.32 -17.57 10.36
C SER A 69 12.56 -16.07 10.19
N PHE A 70 11.51 -15.24 10.25
CA PHE A 70 11.60 -13.82 9.96
C PHE A 70 12.28 -13.03 11.09
N ARG A 71 13.29 -12.23 10.75
CA ARG A 71 14.14 -11.45 11.68
C ARG A 71 14.39 -10.01 11.21
N GLY A 72 13.72 -9.59 10.12
CA GLY A 72 13.97 -8.32 9.46
C GLY A 72 13.34 -7.12 10.16
N THR A 73 13.44 -5.97 9.49
CA THR A 73 12.71 -4.76 9.86
C THR A 73 11.45 -4.63 9.00
N VAL A 74 10.32 -4.33 9.61
CA VAL A 74 9.04 -4.13 8.93
C VAL A 74 8.64 -2.67 9.04
N LEU A 75 8.51 -1.97 7.91
CA LEU A 75 7.86 -0.66 7.85
C LEU A 75 6.39 -0.89 7.51
N VAL A 76 5.49 -0.49 8.40
CA VAL A 76 4.05 -0.69 8.26
C VAL A 76 3.38 0.65 7.97
N GLY A 77 2.96 0.82 6.72
CA GLY A 77 2.21 1.97 6.26
C GLY A 77 0.77 1.95 6.74
N VAL A 78 0.36 2.99 7.47
CA VAL A 78 -0.99 3.13 8.01
C VAL A 78 -1.80 4.09 7.12
N ALA A 79 -2.82 3.56 6.47
CA ALA A 79 -3.94 4.33 5.91
C ALA A 79 -5.16 4.05 6.80
N PRO A 80 -5.65 5.02 7.60
CA PRO A 80 -6.56 4.75 8.73
C PRO A 80 -7.77 3.90 8.38
N ASP A 81 -8.51 4.24 7.33
CA ASP A 81 -9.71 3.52 6.92
C ASP A 81 -9.46 2.06 6.52
N LEU A 82 -8.25 1.76 6.00
CA LEU A 82 -7.86 0.42 5.57
C LEU A 82 -7.17 -0.37 6.67
N PHE A 83 -6.40 0.30 7.53
CA PHE A 83 -5.71 -0.35 8.64
C PHE A 83 -6.72 -0.76 9.72
N PHE A 84 -7.59 0.16 10.11
CA PHE A 84 -8.62 -0.05 11.13
C PHE A 84 -9.95 -0.56 10.54
N CYS A 85 -9.89 -1.30 9.43
CA CYS A 85 -11.05 -1.94 8.85
C CYS A 85 -11.52 -3.13 9.71
N GLY A 86 -12.81 -3.46 9.66
CA GLY A 86 -13.33 -4.66 10.33
C GLY A 86 -12.89 -5.96 9.63
N PRO A 87 -12.90 -7.11 10.33
CA PRO A 87 -12.56 -8.40 9.73
C PRO A 87 -13.53 -8.81 8.60
N ASP A 88 -14.78 -8.34 8.65
CA ASP A 88 -15.82 -8.64 7.66
C ASP A 88 -15.78 -7.74 6.42
N GLN A 89 -14.95 -6.69 6.44
CA GLN A 89 -14.78 -5.80 5.29
C GLN A 89 -14.01 -6.52 4.17
N LYS A 90 -14.77 -7.18 3.29
CA LYS A 90 -14.25 -8.10 2.26
C LYS A 90 -13.22 -7.44 1.35
N TYR A 91 -13.44 -6.18 0.98
CA TYR A 91 -12.53 -5.47 0.08
C TYR A 91 -11.13 -5.34 0.69
N PRO A 92 -10.89 -4.60 1.79
CA PRO A 92 -9.54 -4.48 2.36
C PRO A 92 -8.96 -5.83 2.81
N MET A 93 -9.79 -6.76 3.30
CA MET A 93 -9.35 -8.06 3.81
C MET A 93 -9.04 -9.10 2.73
N ARG A 94 -9.27 -8.80 1.44
CA ARG A 94 -8.91 -9.68 0.31
C ARG A 94 -7.43 -10.05 0.26
N VAL A 95 -6.58 -9.27 0.93
CA VAL A 95 -5.14 -9.52 1.02
C VAL A 95 -4.78 -10.88 1.63
N LYS A 96 -5.69 -11.49 2.42
CA LYS A 96 -5.54 -12.85 2.96
C LYS A 96 -5.32 -13.89 1.85
N HIS A 97 -5.89 -13.66 0.66
CA HIS A 97 -5.70 -14.54 -0.49
C HIS A 97 -4.23 -14.57 -0.94
N GLN A 98 -3.51 -13.44 -0.88
CA GLN A 98 -2.09 -13.38 -1.27
C GLN A 98 -1.21 -14.18 -0.30
N VAL A 99 -1.53 -14.13 0.99
CA VAL A 99 -0.88 -14.95 2.03
C VAL A 99 -1.09 -16.43 1.73
N SER A 100 -2.33 -16.84 1.47
CA SER A 100 -2.66 -18.22 1.10
C SER A 100 -1.90 -18.67 -0.15
N LEU A 101 -1.86 -17.84 -1.21
CA LEU A 101 -1.11 -18.12 -2.43
C LEU A 101 0.39 -18.28 -2.15
N ALA A 102 0.98 -17.44 -1.31
CA ALA A 102 2.40 -17.53 -0.97
C ALA A 102 2.76 -18.76 -0.13
N ARG A 103 1.82 -19.28 0.68
CA ARG A 103 2.01 -20.51 1.46
C ARG A 103 1.92 -21.77 0.60
N ASN A 104 1.09 -21.73 -0.44
CA ASN A 104 0.90 -22.83 -1.39
C ASN A 104 1.73 -22.67 -2.67
N TRP A 105 2.76 -21.82 -2.65
CA TRP A 105 3.56 -21.49 -3.83
C TRP A 105 4.39 -22.69 -4.28
N GLY A 106 4.12 -23.18 -5.49
CA GLY A 106 4.78 -24.35 -6.06
C GLY A 106 5.71 -24.05 -7.25
N PRO A 107 6.36 -25.08 -7.81
CA PRO A 107 7.22 -24.94 -8.99
C PRO A 107 6.49 -24.36 -10.21
N ALA A 108 5.20 -24.69 -10.39
CA ALA A 108 4.38 -24.15 -11.46
C ALA A 108 4.20 -22.63 -11.34
N ASP A 109 3.89 -22.14 -10.14
CA ASP A 109 3.76 -20.70 -9.86
C ASP A 109 5.10 -19.97 -10.07
N GLU A 110 6.21 -20.59 -9.66
CA GLU A 110 7.56 -20.06 -9.89
C GLU A 110 7.89 -19.94 -11.39
N ILE A 111 7.60 -20.98 -12.17
CA ILE A 111 7.79 -20.96 -13.63
C ILE A 111 6.87 -19.91 -14.28
N GLU A 112 5.59 -19.89 -13.92
CA GLU A 112 4.62 -18.92 -14.43
C GLU A 112 5.10 -17.49 -14.17
N GLN A 113 5.48 -17.18 -12.94
CA GLN A 113 5.88 -15.82 -12.56
C GLN A 113 7.19 -15.40 -13.26
N ARG A 114 8.13 -16.34 -13.50
CA ARG A 114 9.35 -16.09 -14.27
C ARG A 114 9.04 -15.82 -15.75
N ILE A 115 8.23 -16.66 -16.39
CA ILE A 115 7.77 -16.46 -17.77
C ILE A 115 7.06 -15.12 -17.89
N ARG A 116 6.24 -14.78 -16.92
CA ARG A 116 5.50 -13.52 -16.88
C ARG A 116 6.43 -12.31 -16.86
N PHE A 117 7.52 -12.33 -16.10
CA PHE A 117 8.52 -11.25 -16.14
C PHE A 117 9.23 -11.12 -17.48
N ILE A 118 9.34 -12.20 -18.24
CA ILE A 118 9.89 -12.17 -19.60
C ILE A 118 8.86 -11.58 -20.57
N ILE A 119 7.61 -12.04 -20.53
CA ILE A 119 6.60 -11.72 -21.54
C ILE A 119 5.90 -10.37 -21.32
N GLU A 120 5.56 -10.02 -20.07
CA GLU A 120 4.77 -8.81 -19.79
C GLU A 120 5.38 -7.50 -20.30
N PRO A 121 6.71 -7.29 -20.24
CA PRO A 121 7.31 -6.09 -20.83
C PRO A 121 7.08 -5.96 -22.34
N TRP A 122 6.93 -7.08 -23.07
CA TRP A 122 6.75 -7.09 -24.53
C TRP A 122 5.29 -7.05 -24.95
N LEU A 123 4.39 -7.63 -24.16
CA LEU A 123 2.97 -7.70 -24.48
C LEU A 123 2.19 -6.67 -23.68
N SER A 124 2.10 -5.45 -24.24
CA SER A 124 1.39 -4.34 -23.63
C SER A 124 -0.10 -4.62 -23.34
N VAL A 125 -0.70 -5.62 -24.00
CA VAL A 125 -2.07 -6.10 -23.74
C VAL A 125 -2.21 -6.82 -22.39
N LEU A 126 -1.14 -7.48 -21.93
CA LEU A 126 -1.08 -8.15 -20.63
C LEU A 126 -0.85 -7.15 -19.49
N LEU A 127 -0.21 -6.03 -19.81
CA LEU A 127 -0.14 -4.87 -18.93
C LEU A 127 -1.51 -4.18 -18.92
N LYS A 128 -2.24 -4.27 -17.79
CA LYS A 128 -3.41 -3.40 -17.55
C LYS A 128 -2.92 -1.96 -17.70
N GLY A 129 -3.42 -1.18 -18.67
CA GLY A 129 -2.57 -0.14 -19.26
C GLY A 129 -3.18 0.87 -20.25
N GLU A 130 -2.68 2.11 -20.24
CA GLU A 130 -2.67 3.04 -21.40
C GLU A 130 -1.90 2.43 -22.59
N THR A 131 -1.01 1.48 -22.33
CA THR A 131 -0.19 0.78 -23.32
C THR A 131 -0.96 -0.33 -24.05
N SER A 132 -2.07 -0.80 -23.50
CA SER A 132 -2.95 -1.77 -24.16
C SER A 132 -3.91 -1.02 -25.08
N LEU A 133 -3.81 -1.22 -26.40
CA LEU A 133 -4.71 -0.60 -27.36
C LEU A 133 -6.18 -0.97 -27.07
N LEU A 134 -6.45 -2.22 -26.70
CA LEU A 134 -7.79 -2.68 -26.34
C LEU A 134 -8.30 -2.00 -25.07
N ALA A 135 -7.46 -1.86 -24.04
CA ALA A 135 -7.85 -1.14 -22.84
C ALA A 135 -8.08 0.35 -23.15
N ARG A 136 -7.22 0.97 -23.94
CA ARG A 136 -7.36 2.35 -24.38
C ARG A 136 -8.64 2.58 -25.18
N LEU A 137 -8.96 1.68 -26.11
CA LEU A 137 -10.25 1.68 -26.83
C LEU A 137 -11.41 1.50 -25.85
N ARG A 138 -11.35 0.54 -24.93
CA ARG A 138 -12.39 0.34 -23.91
C ARG A 138 -12.62 1.56 -23.01
N TYR A 139 -11.57 2.30 -22.66
CA TYR A 139 -11.67 3.48 -21.81
C TYR A 139 -12.03 4.77 -22.59
N SER A 140 -11.68 4.84 -23.87
CA SER A 140 -11.93 6.02 -24.72
C SER A 140 -13.25 5.91 -25.49
N PHE A 141 -13.71 4.69 -25.79
CA PHE A 141 -14.93 4.44 -26.56
C PHE A 141 -16.14 4.47 -25.63
N GLN A 142 -16.89 5.57 -25.70
CA GLN A 142 -18.01 5.85 -24.81
C GLN A 142 -19.32 5.40 -25.46
N LEU A 143 -19.77 4.19 -25.17
CA LEU A 143 -21.12 3.79 -25.53
C LEU A 143 -22.14 4.56 -24.67
N PRO A 144 -23.29 4.96 -25.24
CA PRO A 144 -24.37 5.56 -24.48
C PRO A 144 -24.83 4.62 -23.36
N GLN A 145 -25.10 5.20 -22.21
CA GLN A 145 -25.63 4.47 -21.07
C GLN A 145 -27.08 4.07 -21.37
N ARG A 146 -27.43 2.82 -21.08
CA ARG A 146 -28.82 2.36 -21.22
C ARG A 146 -29.67 2.97 -20.10
N ASP A 147 -30.93 3.29 -20.42
CA ASP A 147 -31.88 3.80 -19.45
C ASP A 147 -31.98 2.90 -18.21
N GLY A 148 -32.04 3.52 -17.03
CA GLY A 148 -32.12 2.83 -15.74
C GLY A 148 -30.82 2.19 -15.22
N GLN A 149 -29.70 2.28 -15.95
CA GLN A 149 -28.40 1.83 -15.44
C GLN A 149 -27.73 2.91 -14.59
N LEU A 150 -26.89 2.51 -13.63
CA LEU A 150 -25.97 3.43 -12.96
C LEU A 150 -24.84 3.86 -13.93
N PRO A 151 -24.30 5.09 -13.78
CA PRO A 151 -23.16 5.52 -14.58
C PRO A 151 -22.02 4.53 -14.48
N ALA A 152 -21.53 4.05 -15.64
CA ALA A 152 -20.39 3.15 -15.67
C ALA A 152 -19.19 3.86 -15.05
N MET A 153 -18.65 3.32 -13.96
CA MET A 153 -17.37 3.77 -13.42
C MET A 153 -16.29 3.43 -14.46
N ARG A 154 -15.72 4.46 -15.09
CA ARG A 154 -14.68 4.31 -16.11
C ARG A 154 -13.34 4.63 -15.47
N PRO A 155 -12.61 3.62 -14.92
CA PRO A 155 -11.35 3.89 -14.26
C PRO A 155 -10.36 4.43 -15.29
N ARG A 156 -9.89 5.67 -15.06
CA ARG A 156 -8.74 6.22 -15.78
C ARG A 156 -7.50 5.52 -15.26
N MET A 157 -6.62 5.10 -16.15
CA MET A 157 -5.29 4.67 -15.70
C MET A 157 -4.57 5.88 -15.13
N PHE A 158 -4.27 5.83 -13.84
CA PHE A 158 -3.48 6.87 -13.17
C PHE A 158 -2.21 6.33 -12.53
N ALA A 159 -1.96 5.01 -12.60
CA ALA A 159 -0.79 4.40 -11.99
C ALA A 159 -0.29 3.15 -12.71
N ARG A 160 1.01 2.86 -12.55
CA ARG A 160 1.70 1.64 -13.03
C ARG A 160 2.37 0.92 -11.87
N CYS A 161 2.47 -0.40 -11.96
CA CYS A 161 3.17 -1.24 -10.99
C CYS A 161 4.41 -1.83 -11.67
N ASP A 162 5.57 -1.80 -11.01
CA ASP A 162 6.75 -2.50 -11.50
C ASP A 162 6.87 -3.93 -10.95
N ARG A 163 7.92 -4.64 -11.40
CA ARG A 163 8.24 -6.00 -10.96
C ARG A 163 8.67 -6.11 -9.49
N HIS A 164 8.94 -5.00 -8.83
CA HIS A 164 9.30 -4.94 -7.41
C HIS A 164 8.10 -4.62 -6.52
N GLY A 165 6.91 -4.47 -7.09
CA GLY A 165 5.68 -4.15 -6.37
C GLY A 165 5.48 -2.66 -6.12
N ARG A 166 6.37 -1.79 -6.61
CA ARG A 166 6.19 -0.35 -6.45
C ARG A 166 5.13 0.17 -7.41
N MET A 167 4.23 1.00 -6.90
CA MET A 167 3.26 1.73 -7.70
C MET A 167 3.80 3.13 -7.99
N ARG A 168 3.58 3.64 -9.20
CA ARG A 168 3.93 5.00 -9.59
C ARG A 168 2.71 5.64 -10.23
N MET A 169 2.35 6.83 -9.75
CA MET A 169 1.39 7.67 -10.46
C MET A 169 1.94 7.98 -11.85
N VAL A 170 1.07 8.00 -12.87
CA VAL A 170 1.47 8.33 -14.24
C VAL A 170 2.02 9.75 -14.27
N GLU A 171 3.11 9.95 -15.00
CA GLU A 171 3.78 11.25 -15.11
C GLU A 171 2.83 12.32 -15.68
N GLY A 172 2.81 13.48 -15.01
CA GLY A 172 1.96 14.60 -15.37
C GLY A 172 0.49 14.40 -15.04
N PHE A 173 0.10 13.39 -14.26
CA PHE A 173 -1.29 13.18 -13.84
C PHE A 173 -1.87 14.39 -13.10
N GLU A 174 -1.05 15.08 -12.30
CA GLU A 174 -1.40 16.32 -11.60
C GLU A 174 -1.77 17.47 -12.55
N LYS A 175 -1.42 17.35 -13.84
CA LYS A 175 -1.76 18.32 -14.90
C LYS A 175 -2.99 17.90 -15.72
N ARG A 176 -3.69 16.83 -15.32
CA ARG A 176 -4.87 16.26 -16.01
C ARG A 176 -6.12 16.39 -15.15
N PRO A 177 -6.81 17.54 -15.13
CA PRO A 177 -7.90 17.81 -14.19
C PRO A 177 -9.08 16.83 -14.31
N ASP A 178 -9.43 16.40 -15.52
CA ASP A 178 -10.51 15.43 -15.74
C ASP A 178 -10.16 14.04 -15.19
N ASP A 179 -8.92 13.61 -15.37
CA ASP A 179 -8.44 12.33 -14.85
C ASP A 179 -8.35 12.38 -13.30
N MET A 180 -7.83 13.48 -12.75
CA MET A 180 -7.85 13.72 -11.30
C MET A 180 -9.27 13.67 -10.74
N MET A 181 -10.22 14.36 -11.39
CA MET A 181 -11.62 14.37 -10.95
C MET A 181 -12.25 12.98 -11.03
N ALA A 182 -11.93 12.17 -12.04
CA ALA A 182 -12.40 10.79 -12.14
C ALA A 182 -11.89 9.93 -10.98
N VAL A 183 -10.61 10.05 -10.61
CA VAL A 183 -10.02 9.29 -9.48
C VAL A 183 -10.58 9.79 -8.14
N ARG A 184 -10.73 11.11 -7.97
CA ARG A 184 -11.36 11.72 -6.79
C ARG A 184 -12.79 11.20 -6.56
N ARG A 185 -13.61 11.14 -7.60
CA ARG A 185 -14.97 10.57 -7.53
C ARG A 185 -14.96 9.09 -7.17
N TRP A 186 -13.99 8.33 -7.69
CA TRP A 186 -13.81 6.93 -7.32
C TRP A 186 -13.43 6.75 -5.86
N LEU A 187 -12.55 7.59 -5.31
CA LEU A 187 -12.23 7.54 -3.88
C LEU A 187 -13.43 7.91 -3.01
N GLN A 188 -14.19 8.94 -3.39
CA GLN A 188 -15.42 9.33 -2.68
C GLN A 188 -16.46 8.20 -2.66
N SER A 189 -16.53 7.38 -3.71
CA SER A 189 -17.49 6.27 -3.75
C SER A 189 -17.19 5.16 -2.74
N TRP A 190 -16.04 5.19 -2.06
CA TRP A 190 -15.71 4.19 -1.02
C TRP A 190 -16.37 4.51 0.32
N GLU A 191 -16.63 5.78 0.63
CA GLU A 191 -17.18 6.18 1.92
C GLU A 191 -18.55 5.54 2.21
N PRO A 192 -19.55 5.58 1.29
CA PRO A 192 -20.83 4.90 1.54
C PRO A 192 -20.67 3.39 1.74
N GLN A 193 -19.63 2.78 1.16
CA GLN A 193 -19.39 1.34 1.28
C GLN A 193 -18.95 0.94 2.68
N MET A 194 -18.30 1.84 3.41
CA MET A 194 -17.90 1.60 4.80
C MET A 194 -19.11 1.50 5.73
N GLY A 195 -20.21 2.20 5.41
CA GLY A 195 -21.46 2.15 6.17
C GLY A 195 -22.23 0.82 6.04
N PHE A 196 -21.86 -0.07 5.12
CA PHE A 196 -22.47 -1.41 5.00
C PHE A 196 -21.95 -2.41 6.03
N TYR A 197 -20.93 -2.04 6.80
CA TYR A 197 -20.28 -2.92 7.78
C TYR A 197 -20.42 -2.34 9.18
N PRO A 198 -20.44 -3.21 10.22
CA PRO A 198 -20.35 -2.74 11.60
C PRO A 198 -19.11 -1.87 11.81
N THR A 199 -19.24 -0.88 12.70
CA THR A 199 -18.09 -0.09 13.14
C THR A 199 -17.03 -1.02 13.72
N PRO A 200 -15.79 -1.02 13.18
CA PRO A 200 -14.73 -1.86 13.70
C PRO A 200 -14.36 -1.42 15.12
N ASP A 201 -14.15 -2.39 16.00
CA ASP A 201 -13.62 -2.15 17.34
C ASP A 201 -12.11 -1.85 17.26
N PRO A 202 -11.67 -0.60 17.54
CA PRO A 202 -10.26 -0.24 17.49
C PRO A 202 -9.43 -0.99 18.54
N GLU A 203 -10.00 -1.31 19.71
CA GLU A 203 -9.27 -1.96 20.80
C GLU A 203 -8.86 -3.39 20.40
N SER A 204 -9.82 -4.20 19.94
CA SER A 204 -9.53 -5.55 19.42
C SER A 204 -8.50 -5.54 18.28
N ILE A 205 -8.59 -4.54 17.39
CA ILE A 205 -7.63 -4.37 16.29
C ILE A 205 -6.23 -4.08 16.83
N VAL A 206 -6.07 -3.10 17.72
CA VAL A 206 -4.77 -2.73 18.29
C VAL A 206 -4.19 -3.89 19.09
N ASN A 207 -4.99 -4.57 19.93
CA ASN A 207 -4.57 -5.75 20.68
C ASN A 207 -4.06 -6.89 19.77
N SER A 208 -4.66 -7.09 18.59
CA SER A 208 -4.16 -8.06 17.61
C SER A 208 -2.80 -7.65 17.04
N VAL A 209 -2.60 -6.35 16.79
CA VAL A 209 -1.34 -5.81 16.27
C VAL A 209 -0.23 -5.87 17.32
N VAL A 210 -0.53 -5.60 18.58
CA VAL A 210 0.43 -5.74 19.70
C VAL A 210 1.00 -7.15 19.73
N LYS A 211 0.15 -8.18 19.67
CA LYS A 211 0.59 -9.58 19.64
C LYS A 211 1.51 -9.88 18.46
N ASP A 212 1.16 -9.41 17.27
CA ASP A 212 1.96 -9.62 16.06
C ASP A 212 3.34 -8.90 16.16
N VAL A 213 3.35 -7.67 16.69
CA VAL A 213 4.57 -6.89 16.93
C VAL A 213 5.47 -7.58 17.95
N GLU A 214 4.91 -8.03 19.07
CA GLU A 214 5.65 -8.76 20.11
C GLU A 214 6.28 -10.03 19.57
N ALA A 215 5.54 -10.82 18.78
CA ALA A 215 6.08 -12.02 18.16
C ALA A 215 7.28 -11.72 17.26
N ILE A 216 7.21 -10.66 16.44
CA ILE A 216 8.34 -10.22 15.60
C ILE A 216 9.53 -9.76 16.46
N ARG A 217 9.28 -8.99 17.52
CA ARG A 217 10.32 -8.46 18.42
C ARG A 217 11.02 -9.52 19.26
N GLN A 218 10.28 -10.48 19.81
CA GLN A 218 10.84 -11.60 20.57
C GLN A 218 11.87 -12.40 19.78
N ARG A 219 11.73 -12.37 18.45
CA ARG A 219 12.64 -13.02 17.53
C ARG A 219 13.84 -12.13 17.15
N GLY A 220 13.84 -10.85 17.47
CA GLY A 220 14.86 -9.87 17.10
C GLY A 220 14.54 -9.05 15.84
N GLY A 221 13.31 -9.18 15.32
CA GLY A 221 12.82 -8.30 14.27
C GLY A 221 12.41 -6.93 14.81
N LYS A 222 12.28 -5.95 13.91
CA LYS A 222 11.86 -4.59 14.24
C LYS A 222 10.59 -4.24 13.50
N VAL A 223 9.74 -3.41 14.10
CA VAL A 223 8.53 -2.87 13.47
C VAL A 223 8.55 -1.35 13.63
N ILE A 224 8.30 -0.64 12.54
CA ILE A 224 8.21 0.83 12.48
C ILE A 224 6.91 1.18 11.76
N PHE A 225 6.07 2.03 12.37
CA PHE A 225 4.85 2.49 11.73
C PHE A 225 5.08 3.80 10.97
N VAL A 226 4.48 3.93 9.78
CA VAL A 226 4.62 5.14 8.96
C VAL A 226 3.24 5.62 8.50
N ARG A 227 2.86 6.85 8.85
CA ARG A 227 1.69 7.52 8.30
C ARG A 227 2.12 8.44 7.16
N TYR A 228 1.80 8.04 5.94
CA TYR A 228 2.00 8.84 4.73
C TYR A 228 0.99 9.99 4.62
N PRO A 229 1.33 11.07 3.90
CA PRO A 229 0.41 12.17 3.61
C PRO A 229 -0.89 11.72 2.93
N SER A 230 -1.97 12.40 3.28
CA SER A 230 -3.23 12.52 2.54
C SER A 230 -3.64 13.98 2.58
N THR A 231 -4.33 14.47 1.55
CA THR A 231 -4.74 15.88 1.44
C THR A 231 -6.22 16.02 1.12
N GLY A 232 -6.73 17.25 1.21
CA GLY A 232 -8.12 17.60 0.86
C GLY A 232 -9.16 16.67 1.49
N TYR A 233 -10.15 16.28 0.68
CA TYR A 233 -11.30 15.49 1.11
C TYR A 233 -10.92 14.24 1.90
N MET A 234 -9.92 13.47 1.44
CA MET A 234 -9.52 12.24 2.13
C MET A 234 -8.96 12.52 3.52
N ARG A 235 -8.17 13.58 3.69
CA ARG A 235 -7.62 13.93 5.01
C ARG A 235 -8.72 14.40 5.96
N ASP A 236 -9.65 15.21 5.45
CA ASP A 236 -10.78 15.71 6.23
C ASP A 236 -11.68 14.57 6.71
N GLN A 237 -11.98 13.61 5.83
CA GLN A 237 -12.75 12.42 6.22
C GLN A 237 -12.01 11.59 7.27
N GLU A 238 -10.71 11.33 7.10
CA GLU A 238 -9.94 10.60 8.10
C GLU A 238 -9.91 11.28 9.46
N ARG A 239 -9.84 12.61 9.52
CA ARG A 239 -9.93 13.35 10.79
C ARG A 239 -11.28 13.15 11.48
N LYS A 240 -12.35 13.01 10.70
CA LYS A 240 -13.71 12.82 11.18
C LYS A 240 -14.00 11.37 11.58
N THR A 241 -13.59 10.40 10.77
CA THR A 241 -13.97 8.98 10.94
C THR A 241 -12.93 8.18 11.71
N ARG A 242 -11.66 8.61 11.68
CA ARG A 242 -10.51 7.95 12.31
C ARG A 242 -9.58 8.98 12.98
N PRO A 243 -10.10 9.76 13.95
CA PRO A 243 -9.32 10.80 14.62
C PRO A 243 -8.01 10.24 15.19
N ARG A 244 -6.93 11.02 15.01
CA ARG A 244 -5.56 10.58 15.32
C ARG A 244 -5.41 10.09 16.77
N SER A 245 -5.96 10.85 17.72
CA SER A 245 -5.90 10.57 19.16
C SER A 245 -6.49 9.22 19.55
N GLU A 246 -7.54 8.77 18.85
CA GLU A 246 -8.24 7.52 19.16
C GLU A 246 -7.64 6.31 18.42
N TYR A 247 -6.96 6.55 17.30
CA TYR A 247 -6.52 5.48 16.39
C TYR A 247 -5.00 5.39 16.26
N TRP A 248 -4.35 6.42 15.69
CA TRP A 248 -2.91 6.40 15.46
C TRP A 248 -2.14 6.51 16.78
N ASP A 249 -2.44 7.50 17.62
CA ASP A 249 -1.70 7.70 18.87
C ASP A 249 -1.88 6.50 19.80
N ARG A 250 -3.08 5.90 19.82
CA ARG A 250 -3.35 4.65 20.54
C ARG A 250 -2.53 3.47 20.01
N LEU A 251 -2.48 3.28 18.68
CA LEU A 251 -1.67 2.23 18.07
C LEU A 251 -0.18 2.36 18.47
N ILE A 252 0.36 3.58 18.45
CA ILE A 252 1.76 3.81 18.79
C ILE A 252 2.01 3.60 20.28
N ALA A 253 1.14 4.13 21.15
CA ALA A 253 1.24 3.95 22.59
C ALA A 253 1.19 2.47 23.00
N ASP A 254 0.24 1.70 22.47
CA ASP A 254 0.04 0.31 22.87
C ASP A 254 1.09 -0.63 22.29
N THR A 255 1.61 -0.35 21.09
CA THR A 255 2.69 -1.15 20.50
C THR A 255 4.08 -0.75 20.98
N GLY A 256 4.25 0.47 21.50
CA GLY A 256 5.55 1.05 21.84
C GLY A 256 6.54 1.01 20.66
N CYS A 257 6.06 1.10 19.42
CA CYS A 257 6.90 1.04 18.22
C CYS A 257 7.41 2.43 17.83
N PRO A 258 8.65 2.54 17.30
CA PRO A 258 9.06 3.72 16.56
C PRO A 258 8.03 4.02 15.46
N SER A 259 7.77 5.30 15.25
CA SER A 259 6.78 5.73 14.28
C SER A 259 7.13 7.06 13.64
N VAL A 260 6.69 7.25 12.41
CA VAL A 260 6.82 8.51 11.68
C VAL A 260 5.45 8.89 11.18
N HIS A 261 4.87 9.95 11.74
CA HIS A 261 3.65 10.56 11.21
C HIS A 261 4.02 11.80 10.39
N PHE A 262 3.53 11.91 9.16
CA PHE A 262 3.93 13.03 8.29
C PHE A 262 3.63 14.43 8.88
N GLU A 263 2.61 14.55 9.74
CA GLU A 263 2.29 15.81 10.43
C GLU A 263 3.23 16.13 11.62
N ASP A 264 4.08 15.19 12.06
CA ASP A 264 5.01 15.40 13.18
C ASP A 264 6.37 15.96 12.72
N HIS A 265 6.58 16.06 11.41
CA HIS A 265 7.85 16.48 10.81
C HIS A 265 7.59 17.53 9.73
N ASP A 266 8.17 18.72 9.87
CA ASP A 266 7.99 19.84 8.93
C ASP A 266 8.42 19.49 7.50
N GLU A 267 9.44 18.64 7.38
CA GLU A 267 9.92 18.13 6.10
C GLU A 267 8.94 17.11 5.46
N LEU A 268 7.99 16.54 6.20
CA LEU A 268 6.99 15.60 5.68
C LEU A 268 5.57 16.19 5.57
N SER A 269 5.30 17.33 6.18
CA SER A 269 3.94 17.89 6.30
C SER A 269 3.44 18.60 5.02
N ASN A 270 4.36 19.04 4.15
CA ASN A 270 4.08 19.94 3.03
C ASN A 270 3.90 19.24 1.66
N PHE A 271 3.62 17.94 1.64
CA PHE A 271 3.33 17.21 0.39
C PHE A 271 1.87 17.33 -0.01
N ASP A 272 1.61 17.50 -1.31
CA ASP A 272 0.27 17.44 -1.87
C ASP A 272 0.02 16.13 -2.65
N CYS A 273 -1.15 15.55 -2.42
CA CYS A 273 -1.62 14.37 -3.13
C CYS A 273 -2.63 14.82 -4.21
N PRO A 274 -2.33 14.71 -5.52
CA PRO A 274 -3.18 15.27 -6.58
C PRO A 274 -4.63 14.74 -6.55
N GLU A 275 -4.79 13.46 -6.22
CA GLU A 275 -6.08 12.80 -6.05
C GLU A 275 -6.43 12.56 -4.57
N TRP A 276 -5.81 13.29 -3.63
CA TRP A 276 -6.03 13.28 -2.18
C TRP A 276 -5.38 12.13 -1.39
N SER A 277 -4.89 11.07 -2.04
CA SER A 277 -4.41 9.86 -1.35
C SER A 277 -2.95 9.48 -1.64
N HIS A 278 -2.43 9.74 -2.84
CA HIS A 278 -1.11 9.29 -3.30
C HIS A 278 -0.20 10.44 -3.70
N LEU A 279 1.06 10.31 -3.31
CA LEU A 279 2.14 11.16 -3.78
C LEU A 279 2.41 10.94 -5.28
N THR A 280 2.87 12.00 -5.95
CA THR A 280 3.48 11.88 -7.28
C THR A 280 4.77 11.06 -7.20
N GLN A 281 5.28 10.58 -8.34
CA GLN A 281 6.57 9.89 -8.35
C GLN A 281 7.71 10.80 -7.84
N SER A 282 7.69 12.07 -8.24
CA SER A 282 8.72 13.04 -7.82
C SER A 282 8.68 13.30 -6.32
N ASP A 283 7.49 13.31 -5.72
CA ASP A 283 7.33 13.54 -4.29
C ASP A 283 7.57 12.28 -3.47
N ALA A 284 7.28 11.09 -4.00
CA ALA A 284 7.66 9.83 -3.37
C ALA A 284 9.17 9.69 -3.18
N ILE A 285 9.97 10.16 -4.16
CA ILE A 285 11.44 10.24 -4.04
C ILE A 285 11.82 11.15 -2.87
N LYS A 286 11.35 12.41 -2.87
CA LYS A 286 11.65 13.38 -1.81
C LYS A 286 11.19 12.89 -0.44
N PHE A 287 9.99 12.31 -0.36
CA PHE A 287 9.43 11.76 0.86
C PHE A 287 10.30 10.62 1.39
N THR A 288 10.72 9.69 0.53
CA THR A 288 11.56 8.56 0.93
C THR A 288 12.93 9.02 1.41
N HIS A 289 13.54 10.00 0.76
CA HIS A 289 14.79 10.61 1.20
C HIS A 289 14.67 11.16 2.63
N ARG A 290 13.63 11.96 2.88
CA ARG A 290 13.38 12.59 4.20
C ARG A 290 13.02 11.56 5.25
N LEU A 291 12.20 10.57 4.90
CA LEU A 291 11.88 9.44 5.76
C LEU A 291 13.12 8.63 6.15
N TYR A 292 14.04 8.40 5.20
CA TYR A 292 15.30 7.73 5.48
C TYR A 292 16.12 8.51 6.51
N ALA A 293 16.24 9.84 6.34
CA ALA A 293 16.93 10.68 7.31
C ALA A 293 16.30 10.53 8.70
N ILE A 294 14.98 10.72 8.85
CA ILE A 294 14.28 10.62 10.14
C ILE A 294 14.51 9.26 10.80
N ILE A 295 14.31 8.16 10.07
CA ILE A 295 14.44 6.79 10.62
C ILE A 295 15.88 6.50 11.09
N ASN A 296 16.89 7.12 10.49
CA ASN A 296 18.30 6.90 10.82
C ASN A 296 18.91 8.04 11.68
N SER A 297 18.12 9.04 12.09
CA SER A 297 18.59 10.18 12.89
C SER A 297 18.39 9.98 14.40
N ASP A 298 17.57 9.02 14.82
CA ASP A 298 17.40 8.66 16.24
C ASP A 298 18.41 7.56 16.65
N PRO A 299 19.46 7.89 17.45
CA PRO A 299 20.36 6.91 18.04
C PRO A 299 19.71 6.05 19.13
#